data_AF-Q9TYT3-F1
#
_entry.id   AF-Q9TYT3-F1
#
_cell.length_a   1.000
_cell.length_b   1.000
_cell.length_c   1.000
_cell.angle_alpha   90.00
_cell.angle_beta   90.00
_cell.angle_gamma   90.00
#
_symmetry.space_group_name_H-M   'P 1'
#
loop_
_entity.id
_entity.type
_entity.pdbx_description
1 polymer ?
#
loop_
_entity_poly.entity_id
_entity_poly.type
_entity_poly.pdbx_seq_one_letter_code
_entity_poly.pdbx_strand_id
1 'polypeptide(L)'
;MLNVEPSFAEELRSSGVSLSATYLGSVPVVESINVMVSEMRVQVVSECIQHVAATVGVTAAREINPVVSRVIGEVKKENFPVDINISSKMIKIIKQSRLIQRHPFSFFSFGAQGQKGTDTELMFGYIAKNKDGTDRRCHVVFIEDVHKLIDVLTTAINVNTFDAQANASTSNDGFTVPAPPMRHRSSLHRQSFVSNCRAPTVTEDVVGKVWYHGNLSREDAQALLKTEGDFLVRQSDHTPGKYVLSGRTAENEHKHLILLDNHNRVRTRDRTFSNISELIDYHVNNGMAVRSEGRDRETSLNLIRPVPCPGSDDIE
;
A
#
# COMPACT_ATOMS: atom_id res chain seq x y z
N MET A 1 9.44 -13.80 -3.41
CA MET A 1 8.40 -14.82 -3.66
C MET A 1 7.85 -15.23 -2.31
N LEU A 2 6.55 -15.05 -2.07
CA LEU A 2 5.90 -15.70 -0.92
C LEU A 2 5.87 -17.19 -1.25
N ASN A 3 6.57 -18.01 -0.46
CA ASN A 3 6.47 -19.47 -0.56
C ASN A 3 5.09 -19.87 -0.05
N VAL A 4 4.10 -19.82 -0.93
CA VAL A 4 2.75 -20.31 -0.63
C VAL A 4 2.82 -21.84 -0.64
N GLU A 5 2.31 -22.47 0.42
CA GLU A 5 2.23 -23.93 0.48
C GLU A 5 1.36 -24.44 -0.70
N PRO A 6 1.83 -25.43 -1.50
CA PRO A 6 1.11 -25.88 -2.69
C PRO A 6 -0.31 -26.37 -2.40
N SER A 7 -0.53 -27.01 -1.25
CA SER A 7 -1.84 -27.48 -0.77
C SER A 7 -2.83 -26.31 -0.60
N PHE A 8 -2.38 -25.23 0.04
CA PHE A 8 -3.17 -24.03 0.28
C PHE A 8 -3.48 -23.28 -1.01
N ALA A 9 -2.52 -23.21 -1.95
CA ALA A 9 -2.77 -22.67 -3.27
C ALA A 9 -3.84 -23.47 -4.02
N GLU A 10 -3.87 -24.80 -3.89
CA GLU A 10 -4.88 -25.66 -4.52
C GLU A 10 -6.27 -25.51 -3.88
N GLU A 11 -6.33 -25.37 -2.56
CA GLU A 11 -7.58 -25.04 -1.85
C GLU A 11 -8.15 -23.70 -2.35
N LEU A 12 -7.30 -22.67 -2.50
CA LEU A 12 -7.70 -21.38 -3.06
C LEU A 12 -8.18 -21.49 -4.51
N ARG A 13 -7.60 -22.36 -5.33
CA ARG A 13 -8.04 -22.60 -6.73
C ARG A 13 -9.37 -23.34 -6.83
N SER A 14 -9.68 -24.17 -5.84
CA SER A 14 -10.85 -25.04 -5.82
C SER A 14 -12.01 -24.42 -5.02
N SER A 15 -12.15 -24.76 -3.73
CA SER A 15 -13.25 -24.33 -2.87
C SER A 15 -13.11 -22.89 -2.37
N GLY A 16 -11.87 -22.40 -2.28
CA GLY A 16 -11.53 -21.22 -1.50
C GLY A 16 -11.62 -21.47 0.00
N VAL A 17 -11.21 -20.47 0.77
CA VAL A 17 -11.22 -20.47 2.24
C VAL A 17 -12.39 -19.62 2.73
N SER A 18 -13.17 -20.17 3.66
CA SER A 18 -14.31 -19.48 4.28
C SER A 18 -13.95 -18.95 5.66
N LEU A 19 -14.23 -17.68 5.92
CA LEU A 19 -13.99 -16.99 7.20
C LEU A 19 -15.30 -16.39 7.70
N SER A 20 -15.63 -16.61 8.97
CA SER A 20 -16.82 -16.01 9.60
C SER A 20 -16.55 -14.55 9.94
N ALA A 21 -17.50 -13.69 9.60
CA ALA A 21 -17.42 -12.25 9.80
C ALA A 21 -18.82 -11.65 10.00
N THR A 22 -18.88 -10.36 10.33
CA THR A 22 -20.12 -9.57 10.32
C THR A 22 -20.05 -8.55 9.19
N TYR A 23 -21.00 -8.60 8.26
CA TYR A 23 -21.11 -7.61 7.20
C TYR A 23 -21.82 -6.37 7.72
N LEU A 24 -21.09 -5.26 7.81
CA LEU A 24 -21.60 -4.01 8.40
C LEU A 24 -22.40 -3.21 7.37
N GLY A 25 -21.94 -3.18 6.12
CA GLY A 25 -22.60 -2.45 5.05
C GLY A 25 -21.68 -2.13 3.88
N SER A 26 -22.14 -1.23 3.01
CA SER A 26 -21.32 -0.71 1.92
C SER A 26 -21.64 0.73 1.57
N VAL A 27 -20.61 1.45 1.10
CA VAL A 27 -20.71 2.86 0.70
C VAL A 27 -20.21 3.03 -0.74
N PRO A 28 -20.93 3.76 -1.62
CA PRO A 28 -20.44 4.06 -2.97
C PRO A 28 -19.16 4.87 -2.94
N VAL A 29 -18.24 4.59 -3.88
CA VAL A 29 -17.01 5.37 -4.10
C VAL A 29 -17.02 5.88 -5.53
N VAL A 30 -17.31 7.17 -5.68
CA VAL A 30 -17.55 7.85 -6.97
C VAL A 30 -16.29 7.84 -7.82
N GLU A 31 -15.16 8.25 -7.24
CA GLU A 31 -13.89 8.34 -7.95
C GLU A 31 -13.16 7.00 -8.06
N SER A 32 -12.33 6.89 -9.08
CA SER A 32 -11.50 5.71 -9.25
C SER A 32 -10.35 5.73 -8.26
N ILE A 33 -10.25 4.72 -7.40
CA ILE A 33 -9.12 4.61 -6.48
C ILE A 33 -7.76 4.54 -7.21
N ASN A 34 -7.76 4.14 -8.49
CA ASN A 34 -6.56 4.10 -9.32
C ASN A 34 -6.05 5.50 -9.73
N VAL A 35 -6.88 6.55 -9.66
CA VAL A 35 -6.41 7.94 -9.88
C VAL A 35 -5.85 8.57 -8.61
N MET A 36 -6.04 7.91 -7.46
CA MET A 36 -5.56 8.38 -6.16
C MET A 36 -4.14 7.84 -5.90
N VAL A 37 -3.34 8.65 -5.20
CA VAL A 37 -2.06 8.23 -4.61
C VAL A 37 -2.29 7.18 -3.53
N SER A 38 -1.29 6.32 -3.29
CA SER A 38 -1.40 5.15 -2.42
C SER A 38 -1.91 5.47 -1.02
N GLU A 39 -1.46 6.57 -0.44
CA GLU A 39 -1.84 7.07 0.88
C GLU A 39 -3.34 7.41 0.93
N MET A 40 -3.81 8.15 -0.07
CA MET A 40 -5.23 8.50 -0.22
C MET A 40 -6.10 7.24 -0.38
N ARG A 41 -5.60 6.17 -1.02
CA ARG A 41 -6.35 4.89 -1.14
C ARG A 41 -6.63 4.28 0.23
N VAL A 42 -5.62 4.27 1.11
CA VAL A 42 -5.74 3.76 2.49
C VAL A 42 -6.69 4.65 3.28
N GLN A 43 -6.52 5.97 3.17
CA GLN A 43 -7.37 6.93 3.88
C GLN A 43 -8.85 6.80 3.48
N VAL A 44 -9.15 6.71 2.18
CA VAL A 44 -10.52 6.53 1.69
C VAL A 44 -11.14 5.25 2.28
N VAL A 45 -10.42 4.13 2.29
CA VAL A 45 -10.95 2.89 2.87
C VAL A 45 -11.14 3.00 4.38
N SER A 46 -10.17 3.56 5.11
CA SER A 46 -10.23 3.75 6.56
C SER A 46 -11.43 4.62 6.97
N GLU A 47 -11.64 5.74 6.27
CA GLU A 47 -12.79 6.63 6.49
C GLU A 47 -14.12 5.95 6.10
N CYS A 48 -14.14 5.15 5.02
CA CYS A 48 -15.32 4.33 4.68
C CYS A 48 -15.66 3.35 5.81
N ILE A 49 -14.66 2.69 6.40
CA ILE A 49 -14.85 1.77 7.52
C ILE A 49 -15.46 2.50 8.71
N GLN A 50 -14.85 3.61 9.13
CA GLN A 50 -15.34 4.41 10.26
C GLN A 50 -16.76 4.91 10.02
N HIS A 51 -17.06 5.42 8.81
CA HIS A 51 -18.37 5.95 8.49
C HIS A 51 -19.46 4.86 8.49
N VAL A 52 -19.18 3.68 7.90
CA VAL A 52 -20.10 2.55 7.91
C VAL A 52 -20.30 2.03 9.34
N ALA A 53 -19.22 1.91 10.12
CA ALA A 53 -19.27 1.43 11.50
C ALA A 53 -20.08 2.35 12.41
N ALA A 54 -19.89 3.67 12.29
CA ALA A 54 -20.67 4.68 13.01
C ALA A 54 -22.15 4.64 12.62
N THR A 55 -22.47 4.51 11.33
CA THR A 55 -23.86 4.42 10.84
C THR A 55 -24.57 3.15 11.34
N VAL A 56 -23.83 2.05 11.47
CA VAL A 56 -24.37 0.81 12.05
C VAL A 56 -24.60 0.94 13.56
N GLY A 57 -23.79 1.78 14.24
CA GLY A 57 -23.80 1.98 15.68
C GLY A 57 -22.74 1.15 16.41
N VAL A 58 -21.69 0.71 15.72
CA VAL A 58 -20.57 -0.05 16.30
C VAL A 58 -19.50 0.87 16.88
N THR A 59 -19.32 2.06 16.29
CA THR A 59 -18.35 3.07 16.75
C THR A 59 -19.04 4.42 16.97
N ALA A 60 -18.39 5.31 17.71
CA ALA A 60 -18.86 6.69 17.86
C ALA A 60 -18.86 7.41 16.51
N ALA A 61 -19.88 8.24 16.27
CA ALA A 61 -19.90 9.11 15.11
C ALA A 61 -18.71 10.09 15.15
N ARG A 62 -18.03 10.22 14.00
CA ARG A 62 -16.88 11.11 13.82
C ARG A 62 -17.08 11.90 12.53
N GLU A 63 -16.59 13.12 12.49
CA GLU A 63 -16.53 13.90 11.26
C GLU A 63 -15.63 13.21 10.24
N ILE A 64 -16.18 13.00 9.04
CA ILE A 64 -15.47 12.40 7.91
C ILE A 64 -14.52 13.46 7.35
N ASN A 65 -13.33 13.04 6.93
CA ASN A 65 -12.41 13.95 6.24
C ASN A 65 -13.13 14.64 5.04
N PRO A 66 -13.09 15.99 4.94
CA PRO A 66 -13.79 16.73 3.88
C PRO A 66 -13.44 16.32 2.45
N VAL A 67 -12.21 15.83 2.23
CA VAL A 67 -11.77 15.33 0.93
C VAL A 67 -12.45 14.00 0.62
N VAL A 68 -12.48 13.09 1.60
CA VAL A 68 -13.12 11.77 1.44
C VAL A 68 -14.64 11.91 1.30
N SER A 69 -15.25 12.84 2.03
CA SER A 69 -16.69 13.11 1.93
C SER A 69 -17.15 13.50 0.53
N ARG A 70 -16.26 13.97 -0.35
CA ARG A 70 -16.58 14.32 -1.76
C ARG A 70 -16.56 13.10 -2.68
N VAL A 71 -15.88 12.02 -2.29
CA VAL A 71 -15.70 10.83 -3.13
C VAL A 71 -16.56 9.64 -2.69
N ILE A 72 -17.20 9.73 -1.52
CA ILE A 72 -18.09 8.69 -0.99
C ILE A 72 -19.57 9.11 -1.09
N GLY A 73 -20.45 8.12 -1.24
CA GLY A 73 -21.90 8.32 -1.25
C GLY A 73 -22.57 7.98 0.08
N GLU A 74 -23.88 7.69 0.01
CA GLU A 74 -24.66 7.28 1.18
C GLU A 74 -24.39 5.83 1.59
N VAL A 75 -24.29 5.58 2.90
CA VAL A 75 -24.05 4.25 3.47
C VAL A 75 -25.29 3.37 3.35
N LYS A 76 -25.11 2.17 2.80
CA LYS A 76 -26.08 1.08 2.92
C LYS A 76 -25.77 0.23 4.15
N LYS A 77 -26.52 0.44 5.22
CA LYS A 77 -26.45 -0.30 6.50
C LYS A 77 -27.06 -1.70 6.35
N GLU A 78 -26.34 -2.74 6.82
CA GLU A 78 -26.81 -4.14 6.69
C GLU A 78 -26.62 -4.99 7.96
N ASN A 79 -25.53 -4.85 8.72
CA ASN A 79 -25.27 -5.52 10.02
C ASN A 79 -25.83 -6.95 10.25
N PHE A 80 -25.21 -7.95 9.64
CA PHE A 80 -25.53 -9.36 9.89
C PHE A 80 -24.31 -10.29 9.77
N PRO A 81 -24.32 -11.45 10.45
CA PRO A 81 -23.27 -12.45 10.31
C PRO A 81 -23.25 -13.06 8.90
N VAL A 82 -22.04 -13.29 8.38
CA VAL A 82 -21.76 -13.81 7.05
C VAL A 82 -20.55 -14.75 7.06
N ASP A 83 -20.47 -15.60 6.05
CA ASP A 83 -19.24 -16.28 5.67
C ASP A 83 -18.63 -15.58 4.45
N ILE A 84 -17.38 -15.15 4.60
CA ILE A 84 -16.56 -14.60 3.51
C ILE A 84 -15.78 -15.74 2.89
N ASN A 85 -16.14 -16.14 1.68
CA ASN A 85 -15.42 -17.17 0.92
C ASN A 85 -14.48 -16.52 -0.08
N ILE A 86 -13.18 -16.78 0.07
CA ILE A 86 -12.10 -16.23 -0.75
C ILE A 86 -11.47 -17.35 -1.56
N SER A 87 -11.57 -17.27 -2.88
CA SER A 87 -10.85 -18.15 -3.81
C SER A 87 -9.84 -17.35 -4.63
N SER A 88 -8.99 -18.03 -5.40
CA SER A 88 -8.05 -17.40 -6.33
C SER A 88 -8.72 -16.63 -7.47
N LYS A 89 -10.06 -16.64 -7.57
CA LYS A 89 -10.81 -15.95 -8.62
C LYS A 89 -11.68 -14.82 -8.11
N MET A 90 -12.21 -14.93 -6.89
CA MET A 90 -13.22 -14.01 -6.38
C MET A 90 -13.35 -14.06 -4.86
N ILE A 91 -13.93 -12.99 -4.31
CA ILE A 91 -14.45 -12.92 -2.95
C ILE A 91 -15.98 -13.00 -3.00
N LYS A 92 -16.57 -13.79 -2.11
CA LYS A 92 -18.03 -13.94 -1.94
C LYS A 92 -18.42 -13.65 -0.50
N ILE A 93 -19.57 -13.00 -0.33
CA ILE A 93 -20.21 -12.80 0.97
C ILE A 93 -21.49 -13.63 0.98
N ILE A 94 -21.61 -14.55 1.93
CA ILE A 94 -22.69 -15.52 2.03
C ILE A 94 -23.38 -15.36 3.38
N LYS A 95 -24.71 -15.18 3.38
CA LYS A 95 -25.54 -15.10 4.60
C LYS A 95 -26.47 -16.31 4.61
N GLN A 96 -26.37 -17.20 5.59
CA GLN A 96 -27.26 -18.37 5.74
C GLN A 96 -27.45 -19.14 4.42
N SER A 97 -26.34 -19.51 3.77
CA SER A 97 -26.31 -20.19 2.45
C SER A 97 -26.83 -19.37 1.25
N ARG A 98 -27.25 -18.11 1.45
CA ARG A 98 -27.62 -17.19 0.38
C ARG A 98 -26.44 -16.31 0.00
N LEU A 99 -26.05 -16.33 -1.28
CA LEU A 99 -25.05 -15.43 -1.83
C LEU A 99 -25.57 -13.98 -1.81
N ILE A 100 -24.88 -13.10 -1.08
CA ILE A 100 -25.21 -11.67 -0.97
C ILE A 100 -24.37 -10.85 -1.95
N GLN A 101 -23.06 -11.08 -1.96
CA GLN A 101 -22.13 -10.38 -2.86
C GLN A 101 -21.19 -11.35 -3.55
N ARG A 102 -20.80 -11.04 -4.79
CA ARG A 102 -19.84 -11.81 -5.58
C ARG A 102 -18.97 -10.88 -6.40
N HIS A 103 -17.70 -10.77 -6.01
CA HIS A 103 -16.74 -9.87 -6.65
C HIS A 103 -15.53 -10.65 -7.18
N PRO A 104 -15.47 -10.88 -8.50
CA PRO A 104 -14.24 -11.34 -9.16
C PRO A 104 -13.06 -10.40 -8.87
N PHE A 105 -11.84 -10.94 -8.77
CA PHE A 105 -10.65 -10.11 -8.56
C PHE A 105 -10.31 -9.18 -9.74
N SER A 106 -10.95 -9.36 -10.90
CA SER A 106 -10.93 -8.38 -12.00
C SER A 106 -11.68 -7.08 -11.66
N PHE A 107 -12.59 -7.12 -10.68
CA PHE A 107 -13.37 -5.98 -10.20
C PHE A 107 -13.01 -5.54 -8.77
N PHE A 108 -12.23 -6.35 -8.05
CA PHE A 108 -11.61 -5.95 -6.80
C PHE A 108 -10.51 -4.92 -7.08
N SER A 109 -10.59 -3.75 -6.46
CA SER A 109 -9.68 -2.63 -6.74
C SER A 109 -8.65 -2.42 -5.63
N PHE A 110 -9.08 -2.41 -4.37
CA PHE A 110 -8.20 -2.17 -3.23
C PHE A 110 -8.87 -2.65 -1.94
N GLY A 111 -8.12 -3.01 -0.91
CA GLY A 111 -8.65 -3.29 0.42
C GLY A 111 -7.67 -2.90 1.52
N ALA A 112 -8.19 -2.49 2.66
CA ALA A 112 -7.41 -2.04 3.81
C ALA A 112 -8.11 -2.39 5.13
N GLN A 113 -7.31 -2.57 6.18
CA GLN A 113 -7.78 -2.66 7.55
C GLN A 113 -8.23 -1.27 8.05
N GLY A 114 -9.04 -1.23 9.10
CA GLY A 114 -9.32 0.01 9.83
C GLY A 114 -8.11 0.52 10.61
N GLN A 115 -8.29 1.65 11.28
CA GLN A 115 -7.21 2.33 11.99
C GLN A 115 -6.80 1.54 13.24
N LYS A 116 -5.50 1.25 13.38
CA LYS A 116 -4.94 0.59 14.56
C LYS A 116 -5.12 1.41 15.83
N GLY A 117 -5.37 0.74 16.95
CA GLY A 117 -5.60 1.40 18.23
C GLY A 117 -6.95 2.11 18.32
N THR A 118 -7.88 1.79 17.41
CA THR A 118 -9.26 2.31 17.42
C THR A 118 -10.25 1.14 17.38
N ASP A 119 -11.53 1.41 17.64
CA ASP A 119 -12.60 0.42 17.53
C ASP A 119 -12.73 -0.20 16.13
N THR A 120 -12.13 0.42 15.11
CA THR A 120 -12.14 -0.08 13.71
C THR A 120 -11.00 -1.05 13.40
N GLU A 121 -10.10 -1.34 14.34
CA GLU A 121 -8.91 -2.16 14.09
C GLU A 121 -9.24 -3.56 13.55
N LEU A 122 -10.32 -4.17 14.02
CA LEU A 122 -10.79 -5.50 13.57
C LEU A 122 -11.74 -5.44 12.37
N MET A 123 -11.83 -4.29 11.71
CA MET A 123 -12.64 -4.10 10.53
C MET A 123 -11.77 -4.08 9.27
N PHE A 124 -12.33 -4.60 8.18
CA PHE A 124 -11.70 -4.61 6.88
C PHE A 124 -12.65 -4.02 5.85
N GLY A 125 -12.15 -3.06 5.08
CA GLY A 125 -12.85 -2.44 3.98
C GLY A 125 -12.23 -2.87 2.66
N TYR A 126 -13.04 -3.22 1.67
CA TYR A 126 -12.55 -3.45 0.32
C TYR A 126 -13.43 -2.82 -0.74
N ILE A 127 -12.81 -2.28 -1.78
CA ILE A 127 -13.47 -1.62 -2.89
C ILE A 127 -13.59 -2.60 -4.05
N ALA A 128 -14.81 -2.86 -4.46
CA ALA A 128 -15.14 -3.69 -5.60
C ALA A 128 -16.23 -3.05 -6.46
N LYS A 129 -16.37 -3.55 -7.70
CA LYS A 129 -17.47 -3.21 -8.60
C LYS A 129 -18.40 -4.40 -8.77
N ASN A 130 -19.65 -4.12 -9.09
CA ASN A 130 -20.58 -5.16 -9.52
C ASN A 130 -20.15 -5.75 -10.87
N LYS A 131 -20.75 -6.90 -11.25
CA LYS A 131 -20.42 -7.63 -12.48
C LYS A 131 -20.54 -6.80 -13.75
N ASP A 132 -21.44 -5.81 -13.74
CA ASP A 132 -21.66 -4.91 -14.88
C ASP A 132 -20.52 -3.88 -15.03
N GLY A 133 -19.54 -3.88 -14.12
CA GLY A 133 -18.46 -2.89 -14.06
C GLY A 133 -18.92 -1.50 -13.59
N THR A 134 -20.20 -1.38 -13.26
CA THR A 134 -20.85 -0.22 -12.65
C THR A 134 -20.90 -0.38 -11.13
N ASP A 135 -21.27 0.68 -10.42
CA ASP A 135 -21.41 0.70 -8.96
C ASP A 135 -20.16 0.23 -8.20
N ARG A 136 -19.17 1.12 -8.11
CA ARG A 136 -17.99 0.93 -7.27
C ARG A 136 -18.38 1.21 -5.82
N ARG A 137 -18.18 0.24 -4.92
CA ARG A 137 -18.48 0.39 -3.50
C ARG A 137 -17.35 -0.12 -2.62
N CYS A 138 -17.15 0.54 -1.49
CA CYS A 138 -16.40 0.00 -0.37
C CYS A 138 -17.33 -0.86 0.49
N HIS A 139 -17.00 -2.14 0.63
CA HIS A 139 -17.70 -3.12 1.46
C HIS A 139 -16.94 -3.28 2.77
N VAL A 140 -17.64 -3.20 3.90
CA VAL A 140 -17.02 -3.21 5.22
C VAL A 140 -17.49 -4.43 6.01
N VAL A 141 -16.51 -5.15 6.56
CA VAL A 141 -16.73 -6.33 7.39
C VAL A 141 -15.98 -6.18 8.72
N PHE A 142 -16.56 -6.72 9.78
CA PHE A 142 -15.88 -6.95 11.06
C PHE A 142 -15.50 -8.42 11.14
N ILE A 143 -14.26 -8.72 11.53
CA ILE A 143 -13.74 -10.09 11.66
C ILE A 143 -12.78 -10.18 12.85
N GLU A 144 -12.90 -11.22 13.66
CA GLU A 144 -12.06 -11.40 14.85
C GLU A 144 -10.57 -11.53 14.50
N ASP A 145 -10.27 -12.24 13.41
CA ASP A 145 -8.91 -12.41 12.88
C ASP A 145 -8.75 -11.72 11.53
N VAL A 146 -8.59 -10.39 11.58
CA VAL A 146 -8.39 -9.57 10.39
C VAL A 146 -7.06 -9.84 9.68
N HIS A 147 -6.05 -10.32 10.41
CA HIS A 147 -4.76 -10.67 9.83
C HIS A 147 -4.88 -11.91 8.94
N LYS A 148 -5.57 -12.96 9.40
CA LYS A 148 -5.87 -14.13 8.59
C LYS A 148 -6.67 -13.77 7.34
N LEU A 149 -7.65 -12.87 7.44
CA LEU A 149 -8.39 -12.38 6.26
C LEU A 149 -7.45 -11.77 5.23
N ILE A 150 -6.56 -10.89 5.66
CA ILE A 150 -5.63 -10.17 4.78
C ILE A 150 -4.61 -11.13 4.16
N ASP A 151 -4.09 -12.08 4.93
CA ASP A 151 -3.13 -13.08 4.45
C ASP A 151 -3.77 -13.99 3.39
N VAL A 152 -4.98 -14.52 3.66
CA VAL A 152 -5.75 -15.35 2.72
C VAL A 152 -6.03 -14.56 1.43
N LEU A 153 -6.50 -13.31 1.56
CA LEU A 153 -6.83 -12.46 0.41
C LEU A 153 -5.59 -12.12 -0.43
N THR A 154 -4.49 -11.75 0.22
CA THR A 154 -3.21 -11.45 -0.44
C THR A 154 -2.69 -12.67 -1.18
N THR A 155 -2.75 -13.84 -0.56
CA THR A 155 -2.33 -15.11 -1.17
C THR A 155 -3.21 -15.44 -2.37
N ALA A 156 -4.52 -15.31 -2.25
CA ALA A 156 -5.47 -15.57 -3.34
C ALA A 156 -5.24 -14.67 -4.55
N ILE A 157 -4.98 -13.38 -4.33
CA ILE A 157 -4.66 -12.41 -5.39
C ILE A 157 -3.32 -12.73 -6.06
N ASN A 158 -2.32 -13.18 -5.28
CA ASN A 158 -1.04 -13.60 -5.84
C ASN A 158 -1.22 -14.84 -6.72
N VAL A 159 -1.92 -15.87 -6.25
CA VAL A 159 -2.24 -17.07 -7.04
C VAL A 159 -2.97 -16.69 -8.33
N ASN A 160 -3.98 -15.81 -8.25
CA ASN A 160 -4.68 -15.29 -9.42
C ASN A 160 -3.74 -14.66 -10.46
N THR A 161 -2.75 -13.90 -9.99
CA THR A 161 -1.79 -13.18 -10.83
C THR A 161 -0.82 -14.14 -11.48
N PHE A 162 -0.31 -15.13 -10.74
CA PHE A 162 0.56 -16.17 -11.28
C PHE A 162 -0.15 -17.02 -12.34
N ASP A 163 -1.37 -17.47 -12.07
CA ASP A 163 -2.15 -18.27 -13.02
C ASP A 163 -2.46 -17.48 -14.31
N ALA A 164 -2.72 -16.17 -14.19
CA ALA A 164 -2.93 -15.30 -15.36
C ALA A 164 -1.64 -15.12 -16.20
N GLN A 165 -0.47 -15.06 -15.57
CA GLN A 165 0.82 -14.96 -16.25
C GLN A 165 1.22 -16.27 -16.93
N ALA A 166 0.98 -17.42 -16.28
CA ALA A 166 1.25 -18.73 -16.84
C ALA A 166 0.44 -18.99 -18.13
N ASN A 167 -0.87 -18.69 -18.10
CA ASN A 167 -1.75 -18.86 -19.26
C ASN A 167 -1.37 -17.95 -20.45
N ALA A 168 -0.77 -16.79 -20.20
CA ALA A 168 -0.30 -15.89 -21.26
C ALA A 168 0.97 -16.42 -21.97
N SER A 169 1.71 -17.31 -21.33
CA SER A 169 2.97 -17.85 -21.85
C SER A 169 2.78 -19.11 -22.70
N THR A 170 1.66 -19.82 -22.53
CA THR A 170 1.35 -21.08 -23.21
C THR A 170 0.61 -20.94 -24.56
N SER A 171 0.36 -19.72 -25.06
CA SER A 171 -0.39 -19.51 -26.31
C SER A 171 0.48 -19.25 -27.54
N ASN A 172 1.69 -19.80 -27.62
CA ASN A 172 2.67 -19.47 -28.67
C ASN A 172 3.15 -20.65 -29.53
N ASP A 173 2.31 -21.67 -29.75
CA ASP A 173 2.56 -22.73 -30.73
C ASP A 173 1.52 -22.69 -31.87
N GLY A 174 1.99 -22.39 -33.09
CA GLY A 174 1.37 -22.84 -34.34
C GLY A 174 0.44 -21.87 -35.10
N PHE A 175 0.93 -21.41 -36.26
CA PHE A 175 0.17 -21.01 -37.46
C PHE A 175 -0.36 -19.56 -37.61
N THR A 176 0.37 -18.81 -38.44
CA THR A 176 0.01 -17.69 -39.34
C THR A 176 -1.47 -17.32 -39.52
N VAL A 177 -1.84 -16.06 -39.23
CA VAL A 177 -2.54 -15.03 -40.07
C VAL A 177 -2.57 -13.71 -39.25
N PRO A 178 -2.28 -12.51 -39.82
CA PRO A 178 -2.32 -11.26 -39.05
C PRO A 178 -3.77 -10.77 -38.90
N ALA A 179 -4.31 -10.82 -37.68
CA ALA A 179 -5.57 -10.17 -37.31
C ALA A 179 -5.29 -8.79 -36.66
N PRO A 180 -6.18 -7.80 -36.82
CA PRO A 180 -5.92 -6.40 -36.44
C PRO A 180 -5.87 -6.23 -34.90
N PRO A 181 -5.23 -5.16 -34.38
CA PRO A 181 -4.94 -5.06 -32.96
C PRO A 181 -6.23 -4.79 -32.18
N MET A 182 -6.74 -5.84 -31.53
CA MET A 182 -7.76 -5.68 -30.49
C MET A 182 -7.11 -5.04 -29.26
N ARG A 183 -7.69 -3.89 -28.87
CA ARG A 183 -7.30 -3.04 -27.75
C ARG A 183 -6.93 -3.85 -26.50
N HIS A 184 -5.63 -3.94 -26.21
CA HIS A 184 -5.13 -4.46 -24.94
C HIS A 184 -5.58 -3.53 -23.80
N ARG A 185 -6.58 -4.00 -23.05
CA ARG A 185 -6.96 -3.45 -21.76
C ARG A 185 -5.73 -3.56 -20.85
N SER A 186 -5.05 -2.42 -20.71
CA SER A 186 -4.10 -2.06 -19.67
C SER A 186 -3.79 -3.18 -18.65
N SER A 187 -2.70 -3.91 -18.89
CA SER A 187 -1.94 -4.60 -17.84
C SER A 187 -1.27 -3.55 -16.94
N LEU A 188 -2.08 -2.68 -16.35
CA LEU A 188 -1.63 -1.68 -15.38
C LEU A 188 -1.24 -2.44 -14.13
N HIS A 189 0.07 -2.65 -14.02
CA HIS A 189 0.84 -2.57 -12.79
C HIS A 189 0.00 -2.86 -11.54
N ARG A 190 -0.10 -4.15 -11.20
CA ARG A 190 -0.93 -4.67 -10.12
C ARG A 190 -0.32 -4.33 -8.74
N GLN A 191 -0.09 -3.04 -8.46
CA GLN A 191 0.48 -2.56 -7.20
C GLN A 191 -0.48 -2.87 -6.05
N SER A 192 0.00 -3.66 -5.08
CA SER A 192 -0.58 -3.98 -3.76
C SER A 192 -2.09 -3.73 -3.60
N PHE A 193 -2.91 -4.68 -4.04
CA PHE A 193 -4.38 -4.61 -3.97
C PHE A 193 -4.91 -4.68 -2.53
N VAL A 194 -4.11 -5.15 -1.58
CA VAL A 194 -4.49 -5.26 -0.18
C VAL A 194 -3.38 -4.65 0.65
N SER A 195 -3.71 -3.62 1.41
CA SER A 195 -2.79 -3.00 2.35
C SER A 195 -3.13 -3.48 3.76
N ASN A 196 -2.20 -4.20 4.39
CA ASN A 196 -2.19 -4.26 5.85
C ASN A 196 -1.88 -2.84 6.32
N CYS A 197 -2.66 -2.28 7.24
CA CYS A 197 -2.27 -1.05 7.96
C CYS A 197 -1.04 -1.38 8.81
N ARG A 198 0.12 -1.53 8.17
CA ARG A 198 1.40 -1.32 8.82
C ARG A 198 1.41 0.15 9.24
N ALA A 199 1.99 0.38 10.42
CA ALA A 199 2.43 1.65 10.98
C ALA A 199 2.77 2.68 9.89
N PRO A 200 2.57 4.01 10.14
CA PRO A 200 2.60 5.07 9.14
C PRO A 200 3.59 4.70 8.08
N THR A 201 3.10 4.55 6.83
CA THR A 201 3.98 4.22 5.72
C THR A 201 5.20 5.09 5.92
N VAL A 202 6.38 4.48 5.90
CA VAL A 202 7.68 5.12 6.13
C VAL A 202 7.88 6.41 5.31
N THR A 203 6.95 6.68 4.41
CA THR A 203 6.76 7.81 3.53
C THR A 203 6.08 9.03 4.18
N GLU A 204 5.33 8.90 5.28
CA GLU A 204 4.54 9.98 5.88
C GLU A 204 5.31 10.79 6.93
N ASP A 205 6.29 10.20 7.60
CA ASP A 205 7.03 10.91 8.66
C ASP A 205 8.01 11.97 8.13
N VAL A 206 8.35 11.88 6.84
CA VAL A 206 9.29 12.81 6.18
C VAL A 206 8.59 14.08 5.67
N VAL A 207 7.27 14.07 5.51
CA VAL A 207 6.51 15.20 4.97
C VAL A 207 6.56 16.35 5.98
N GLY A 208 7.04 17.52 5.54
CA GLY A 208 7.24 18.70 6.41
C GLY A 208 8.60 18.74 7.13
N LYS A 209 9.47 17.73 6.93
CA LYS A 209 10.84 17.78 7.46
C LYS A 209 11.71 18.66 6.56
N VAL A 210 12.51 19.53 7.18
CA VAL A 210 13.40 20.48 6.48
C VAL A 210 14.35 19.78 5.50
N TRP A 211 14.86 18.59 5.86
CA TRP A 211 15.79 17.80 5.06
C TRP A 211 15.12 16.99 3.94
N TYR A 212 13.79 17.03 3.81
CA TYR A 212 13.07 16.26 2.78
C TYR A 212 12.73 17.14 1.57
N HIS A 213 13.18 16.71 0.38
CA HIS A 213 13.07 17.49 -0.87
C HIS A 213 12.05 16.91 -1.87
N GLY A 214 11.35 15.83 -1.52
CA GLY A 214 10.42 15.19 -2.47
C GLY A 214 11.15 14.58 -3.68
N ASN A 215 10.60 14.80 -4.88
CA ASN A 215 11.19 14.36 -6.15
C ASN A 215 12.36 15.28 -6.54
N LEU A 216 13.55 14.94 -6.07
CA LEU A 216 14.79 15.63 -6.43
C LEU A 216 15.70 14.66 -7.18
N SER A 217 16.26 15.10 -8.32
CA SER A 217 17.18 14.28 -9.11
C SER A 217 18.49 14.01 -8.35
N ARG A 218 19.27 13.03 -8.82
CA ARG A 218 20.59 12.76 -8.22
C ARG A 218 21.51 13.97 -8.38
N GLU A 219 21.47 14.59 -9.55
CA GLU A 219 22.33 15.69 -9.95
C GLU A 219 22.00 16.96 -9.13
N ASP A 220 20.71 17.27 -8.99
CA ASP A 220 20.26 18.42 -8.18
C ASP A 220 20.58 18.21 -6.70
N ALA A 221 20.42 16.98 -6.20
CA ALA A 221 20.83 16.64 -4.83
C ALA A 221 22.33 16.88 -4.61
N GLN A 222 23.20 16.50 -5.55
CA GLN A 222 24.63 16.76 -5.46
C GLN A 222 24.95 18.25 -5.46
N ALA A 223 24.24 19.05 -6.27
CA ALA A 223 24.43 20.50 -6.33
C ALA A 223 24.10 21.21 -5.00
N LEU A 224 23.14 20.67 -4.24
CA LEU A 224 22.73 21.22 -2.94
C LEU A 224 23.68 20.84 -1.79
N LEU A 225 24.40 19.73 -1.90
CA LEU A 225 25.31 19.22 -0.87
C LEU A 225 26.69 19.90 -1.01
N LYS A 226 26.92 21.01 -0.30
CA LYS A 226 28.10 21.87 -0.51
C LYS A 226 29.28 21.54 0.38
N THR A 227 29.02 20.97 1.55
CA THR A 227 29.99 20.80 2.61
C THR A 227 29.91 19.41 3.24
N GLU A 228 31.00 18.97 3.88
CA GLU A 228 31.02 17.69 4.59
C GLU A 228 29.90 17.63 5.64
N GLY A 229 29.21 16.49 5.68
CA GLY A 229 28.14 16.24 6.63
C GLY A 229 26.79 16.84 6.25
N ASP A 230 26.71 17.55 5.12
CA ASP A 230 25.43 17.95 4.55
C ASP A 230 24.68 16.70 4.09
N PHE A 231 23.37 16.68 4.35
CA PHE A 231 22.50 15.60 3.91
C PHE A 231 21.10 16.09 3.57
N LEU A 232 20.43 15.32 2.72
CA LEU A 232 19.02 15.46 2.39
C LEU A 232 18.42 14.11 2.04
N VAL A 233 17.10 13.99 2.17
CA VAL A 233 16.34 12.81 1.74
C VAL A 233 15.49 13.19 0.53
N ARG A 234 15.55 12.36 -0.50
CA ARG A 234 14.79 12.51 -1.74
C ARG A 234 14.09 11.22 -2.12
N GLN A 235 13.06 11.31 -2.96
CA GLN A 235 12.45 10.15 -3.61
C GLN A 235 13.35 9.63 -4.73
N SER A 236 13.44 8.32 -4.92
CA SER A 236 14.24 7.71 -5.99
C SER A 236 13.57 7.86 -7.35
N ASP A 237 14.29 8.39 -8.33
CA ASP A 237 13.83 8.49 -9.72
C ASP A 237 13.75 7.13 -10.41
N HIS A 238 14.64 6.20 -10.03
CA HIS A 238 14.75 4.88 -10.66
C HIS A 238 13.82 3.83 -10.04
N THR A 239 13.36 4.05 -8.81
CA THR A 239 12.55 3.08 -8.08
C THR A 239 11.44 3.80 -7.33
N PRO A 240 10.27 3.98 -7.98
CA PRO A 240 9.13 4.65 -7.36
C PRO A 240 8.78 4.05 -5.99
N GLY A 241 8.58 4.90 -4.99
CA GLY A 241 8.29 4.50 -3.62
C GLY A 241 9.51 4.19 -2.75
N LYS A 242 10.74 4.31 -3.29
CA LYS A 242 11.98 4.23 -2.48
C LYS A 242 12.47 5.63 -2.11
N TYR A 243 13.04 5.75 -0.92
CA TYR A 243 13.68 6.96 -0.41
C TYR A 243 15.19 6.80 -0.43
N VAL A 244 15.87 7.86 -0.82
CA VAL A 244 17.32 7.92 -0.96
C VAL A 244 17.86 9.03 -0.05
N LEU A 245 18.70 8.64 0.89
CA LEU A 245 19.52 9.56 1.68
C LEU A 245 20.75 9.94 0.86
N SER A 246 20.83 11.21 0.50
CA SER A 246 21.97 11.77 -0.21
C SER A 246 22.79 12.62 0.76
N GLY A 247 24.10 12.44 0.79
CA GLY A 247 24.96 13.29 1.61
C GLY A 247 26.40 13.31 1.11
N ARG A 248 27.21 14.19 1.70
CA ARG A 248 28.60 14.44 1.30
C ARG A 248 29.58 13.99 2.37
N THR A 249 30.58 13.20 1.97
CA THR A 249 31.63 12.69 2.88
C THR A 249 32.77 13.67 3.10
N ALA A 250 33.62 13.35 4.08
CA ALA A 250 34.91 14.01 4.30
C ALA A 250 35.83 13.98 3.06
N GLU A 251 35.74 12.91 2.27
CA GLU A 251 36.51 12.72 1.03
C GLU A 251 35.96 13.54 -0.16
N ASN A 252 34.99 14.43 0.10
CA ASN A 252 34.35 15.25 -0.91
C ASN A 252 33.56 14.44 -1.96
N GLU A 253 33.15 13.21 -1.61
CA GLU A 253 32.33 12.34 -2.45
C GLU A 253 30.85 12.44 -2.07
N HIS A 254 29.97 12.36 -3.07
CA HIS A 254 28.53 12.27 -2.87
C HIS A 254 28.10 10.80 -2.77
N LYS A 255 27.40 10.46 -1.69
CA LYS A 255 26.88 9.11 -1.46
C LYS A 255 25.36 9.14 -1.43
N HIS A 256 24.75 8.13 -2.06
CA HIS A 256 23.31 7.98 -2.19
C HIS A 256 22.90 6.61 -1.66
N LEU A 257 22.23 6.58 -0.52
CA LEU A 257 21.86 5.37 0.20
C LEU A 257 20.36 5.14 0.11
N ILE A 258 19.94 3.96 -0.33
CA ILE A 258 18.52 3.58 -0.32
C ILE A 258 18.16 3.21 1.12
N LEU A 259 17.21 3.94 1.72
CA LEU A 259 16.81 3.77 3.12
C LEU A 259 15.85 2.59 3.34
N LEU A 260 15.23 2.11 2.27
CA LEU A 260 14.16 1.12 2.29
C LEU A 260 14.60 -0.23 1.73
N ASP A 261 14.39 -1.29 2.50
CA ASP A 261 14.60 -2.66 2.04
C ASP A 261 13.51 -3.12 1.01
N ASN A 262 13.62 -4.35 0.53
CA ASN A 262 12.63 -4.95 -0.39
C ASN A 262 11.22 -5.10 0.22
N HIS A 263 11.08 -4.98 1.54
CA HIS A 263 9.81 -5.05 2.29
C HIS A 263 9.31 -3.68 2.75
N ASN A 264 9.91 -2.58 2.25
CA ASN A 264 9.63 -1.19 2.63
C ASN A 264 9.83 -0.90 4.14
N ARG A 265 10.81 -1.54 4.76
CA ARG A 265 11.25 -1.23 6.12
C ARG A 265 12.47 -0.33 6.09
N VAL A 266 12.56 0.62 7.02
CA VAL A 266 13.76 1.45 7.19
C VAL A 266 14.84 0.59 7.82
N ARG A 267 15.92 0.35 7.07
CA ARG A 267 17.05 -0.42 7.58
C ARG A 267 18.36 0.17 7.06
N THR A 268 19.28 0.36 7.98
CA THR A 268 20.72 0.54 7.72
C THR A 268 21.43 -0.79 7.88
N ARG A 269 22.71 -0.90 7.50
CA ARG A 269 23.47 -2.15 7.70
C ARG A 269 23.37 -2.65 9.14
N ASP A 270 23.53 -1.74 10.09
CA ASP A 270 23.73 -2.09 11.49
C ASP A 270 22.40 -2.10 12.29
N ARG A 271 21.36 -1.38 11.84
CA ARG A 271 20.09 -1.19 12.59
C ARG A 271 18.85 -1.03 11.71
N THR A 272 17.70 -1.46 12.24
CA THR A 272 16.37 -1.19 11.70
C THR A 272 15.68 -0.07 12.48
N PHE A 273 14.91 0.76 11.80
CA PHE A 273 14.14 1.86 12.38
C PHE A 273 12.67 1.74 12.02
N SER A 274 11.80 2.39 12.79
CA SER A 274 10.36 2.36 12.55
C SER A 274 9.97 3.24 11.37
N ASN A 275 10.64 4.38 11.21
CA ASN A 275 10.39 5.40 10.20
C ASN A 275 11.69 6.16 9.83
N ILE A 276 11.68 6.99 8.78
CA ILE A 276 12.91 7.63 8.27
C ILE A 276 13.41 8.70 9.25
N SER A 277 12.51 9.43 9.88
CA SER A 277 12.81 10.49 10.85
C SER A 277 13.56 9.94 12.04
N GLU A 278 13.13 8.81 12.59
CA GLU A 278 13.81 8.12 13.69
C GLU A 278 15.22 7.68 13.27
N LEU A 279 15.41 7.23 12.02
CA LEU A 279 16.74 6.94 11.49
C LEU A 279 17.60 8.20 11.46
N ILE A 280 17.09 9.31 10.92
CA ILE A 280 17.84 10.57 10.80
C ILE A 280 18.18 11.10 12.20
N ASP A 281 17.18 11.23 13.06
CA ASP A 281 17.33 11.74 14.42
C ASP A 281 18.31 10.88 15.22
N TYR A 282 18.28 9.56 15.06
CA TYR A 282 19.23 8.67 15.73
C TYR A 282 20.67 8.89 15.29
N HIS A 283 20.94 9.05 13.99
CA HIS A 283 22.31 9.23 13.50
C HIS A 283 22.85 10.65 13.77
N VAL A 284 21.98 11.66 13.66
CA VAL A 284 22.31 13.06 13.99
C VAL A 284 22.58 13.21 15.48
N ASN A 285 21.69 12.71 16.35
CA ASN A 285 21.82 12.90 17.80
C ASN A 285 22.96 12.08 18.41
N ASN A 286 23.26 10.89 17.88
CA ASN A 286 24.36 10.06 18.39
C ASN A 286 25.70 10.32 17.67
N GLY A 287 25.73 11.18 16.64
CA GLY A 287 26.94 11.42 15.84
C GLY A 287 27.48 10.17 15.16
N MET A 288 26.61 9.21 14.81
CA MET A 288 27.00 7.96 14.19
C MET A 288 26.84 7.98 12.68
N ALA A 289 27.80 7.41 11.96
CA ALA A 289 27.73 7.29 10.51
C ALA A 289 26.64 6.30 10.08
N VAL A 290 25.81 6.68 9.11
CA VAL A 290 24.91 5.75 8.42
C VAL A 290 25.76 4.83 7.55
N ARG A 291 25.71 3.53 7.84
CA ARG A 291 26.42 2.51 7.07
C ARG A 291 25.45 1.74 6.17
N SER A 292 25.83 1.56 4.92
CA SER A 292 25.07 0.76 3.94
C SER A 292 25.89 -0.43 3.45
N GLU A 293 25.21 -1.56 3.20
CA GLU A 293 25.76 -2.73 2.51
C GLU A 293 25.90 -2.42 1.01
N GLY A 294 26.90 -1.62 0.64
CA GLY A 294 27.32 -1.47 -0.75
C GLY A 294 28.19 -2.65 -1.18
N ARG A 295 27.98 -3.16 -2.40
CA ARG A 295 28.72 -4.33 -2.93
C ARG A 295 30.24 -4.10 -3.06
N ASP A 296 30.68 -2.84 -3.19
CA ASP A 296 32.07 -2.57 -3.58
C ASP A 296 32.87 -1.71 -2.58
N ARG A 297 32.22 -0.93 -1.71
CA ARG A 297 32.87 -0.17 -0.62
C ARG A 297 31.94 0.06 0.55
N GLU A 298 32.45 -0.10 1.78
CA GLU A 298 31.73 0.29 2.99
C GLU A 298 31.45 1.79 2.93
N THR A 299 30.16 2.12 2.79
CA THR A 299 29.70 3.47 2.53
C THR A 299 29.24 4.04 3.87
N SER A 300 30.08 4.86 4.50
CA SER A 300 29.78 5.57 5.75
C SER A 300 29.44 7.02 5.46
N LEU A 301 28.29 7.49 5.95
CA LEU A 301 27.82 8.87 5.77
C LEU A 301 27.48 9.50 7.13
N ASN A 302 28.19 10.56 7.50
CA ASN A 302 27.91 11.32 8.72
C ASN A 302 26.83 12.35 8.45
N LEU A 303 25.77 12.36 9.26
CA LEU A 303 24.68 13.32 9.15
C LEU A 303 24.90 14.44 10.15
N ILE A 304 25.32 15.62 9.68
CA ILE A 304 25.64 16.77 10.52
C ILE A 304 24.65 17.90 10.26
N ARG A 305 24.44 18.27 8.99
CA ARG A 305 23.60 19.40 8.61
C ARG A 305 22.50 19.00 7.64
N PRO A 306 21.22 19.17 8.03
CA PRO A 306 20.13 19.00 7.08
C PRO A 306 20.15 20.15 6.07
N VAL A 307 20.13 19.84 4.78
CA VAL A 307 19.96 20.85 3.73
C VAL A 307 18.47 21.14 3.57
N PRO A 308 18.00 22.37 3.82
CA PRO A 308 16.59 22.72 3.70
C PRO A 308 16.10 22.64 2.24
N CYS A 309 14.84 22.22 2.05
CA CYS A 309 14.19 22.28 0.74
C CYS A 309 13.99 23.76 0.33
N PRO A 310 14.49 24.20 -0.85
CA PRO A 310 14.28 25.56 -1.32
C PRO A 310 12.77 25.79 -1.50
N GLY A 311 12.18 26.64 -0.65
CA GLY A 311 10.73 26.93 -0.66
C GLY A 311 9.95 26.52 0.60
N SER A 312 10.64 26.07 1.66
CA SER A 312 10.02 25.80 2.97
C SER A 312 10.02 27.00 3.95
N ASP A 313 10.57 28.14 3.55
CA ASP A 313 10.70 29.35 4.39
C ASP A 313 9.44 30.26 4.44
N ASP A 314 8.27 29.78 3.98
CA ASP A 314 6.99 30.55 4.02
C ASP A 314 6.06 30.13 5.20
N ILE A 315 6.59 29.47 6.24
CA ILE A 315 5.83 29.08 7.43
C ILE A 315 6.61 29.42 8.72
N GLU A 316 6.86 30.70 8.95
CA GLU A 316 6.73 31.40 10.25
C GLU A 316 6.65 32.91 10.04
#